data_AF-E3RV93-F1
#
_entry.id   AF-E3RV93-F1
#
_cell.length_a   1.000
_cell.length_b   1.000
_cell.length_c   1.000
_cell.angle_alpha   90.00
_cell.angle_beta   90.00
_cell.angle_gamma   90.00
#
_symmetry.space_group_name_H-M   'P 1'
#
loop_
_entity.id
_entity.type
_entity.pdbx_description
1 polymer ?
#
loop_
_entity_poly.entity_id
_entity_poly.type
_entity_poly.pdbx_seq_one_letter_code
_entity_poly.pdbx_strand_id
1 'polypeptide(L)'
;MLSILLAAAPLISFACASFEGNLNYHSPSRRHKGLGIDVPKVAKRSLVKRATPWDPTQLNFTHGVASGDPYSRSVILWTRIAPSSEHNRSNVTVSGNVAFYNHDTEKYIKASPNPICVDYRIGTDSNFTIVADHGQAYTTSDIDFTVKIEARNLTPFTQYYYQFNVCGSSNKSPLGRTKTSPDENDEVSKIGLAVFSCSNWQNGYFNVYGNAARKDNVDFFVHLGDYIYESAKGKLGQDPRATNPSREIVTLYDYRTRIGQYRSDPDLRLAHQDFAWIPTWDDHEVANNGYRDGFSNMNNTEQSFLKYGGVSVDSRKMNAVRAYFEWMPIRQVNMDDNLRIWRNFKMGKLFDLIMLDTRNYDRSITTLDWNDDYIEDLKDDASRSLMGSLQENWFYNQLSKSHERGATWRIIGNQIIFSRMNNSAVYSNWLNADQWDGYTANRNRTLHHLYNNKIPNTAFLAGDSHANWVSDLVWLDETPYDQATGAGAIGVEFAGTAVSSSGYGAGRSIANSSDRSAALVRDNRELQWTEGYYRGYYELYISPEELNAQYFGSPSVASRNPFDISLANFTVKAGANHLQRSNGTVVATDGHVESGALQRGPTIPTNLTLNTLTGKWNVTGFEKMFVTYA
;
A
#
# COMPACT_ATOMS: atom_id res chain seq x y z
N MET A 1 12.90 -43.16 -49.71
CA MET A 1 13.43 -42.76 -48.39
C MET A 1 13.16 -41.28 -48.19
N LEU A 2 12.03 -40.92 -47.59
CA LEU A 2 11.76 -39.56 -47.14
C LEU A 2 11.17 -39.67 -45.74
N SER A 3 12.02 -39.49 -44.74
CA SER A 3 11.62 -39.40 -43.34
C SER A 3 12.53 -38.39 -42.71
N ILE A 4 12.02 -37.18 -42.47
CA ILE A 4 12.36 -36.27 -41.38
C ILE A 4 11.25 -35.22 -41.42
N LEU A 5 10.35 -35.25 -40.43
CA LEU A 5 9.63 -34.10 -39.87
C LEU A 5 8.58 -34.65 -38.91
N LEU A 6 8.90 -34.69 -37.62
CA LEU A 6 7.97 -34.51 -36.49
C LEU A 6 8.69 -34.86 -35.18
N ALA A 7 9.46 -33.92 -34.64
CA ALA A 7 9.94 -33.96 -33.25
C ALA A 7 10.35 -32.55 -32.78
N ALA A 8 9.38 -31.66 -32.59
CA ALA A 8 9.63 -30.36 -31.92
C ALA A 8 8.45 -29.86 -31.04
N ALA A 9 7.31 -30.55 -31.02
CA ALA A 9 6.13 -30.13 -30.26
C ALA A 9 6.22 -30.26 -28.72
N PRO A 10 6.87 -31.30 -28.12
CA PRO A 10 6.79 -31.46 -26.66
C PRO A 10 7.63 -30.42 -25.90
N LEU A 11 8.83 -30.09 -26.37
CA LEU A 11 9.74 -29.17 -25.65
C LEU A 11 9.18 -27.75 -25.52
N ILE A 12 8.49 -27.24 -26.55
CA ILE A 12 7.91 -25.89 -26.54
C ILE A 12 6.72 -25.83 -25.57
N SER A 13 5.88 -26.87 -25.53
CA SER A 13 4.73 -26.92 -24.63
C SER A 13 5.15 -26.97 -23.15
N PHE A 14 6.18 -27.74 -22.82
CA PHE A 14 6.73 -27.79 -21.46
C PHE A 14 7.34 -26.45 -21.03
N ALA A 15 8.06 -25.76 -21.93
CA ALA A 15 8.65 -24.46 -21.62
C ALA A 15 7.60 -23.35 -21.43
N CYS A 16 6.51 -23.33 -22.20
CA CYS A 16 5.43 -22.34 -22.00
C CYS A 16 4.73 -22.54 -20.66
N ALA A 17 4.38 -23.79 -20.31
CA ALA A 17 3.72 -24.10 -19.04
C ALA A 17 4.56 -23.70 -17.82
N SER A 18 5.89 -23.68 -17.94
CA SER A 18 6.78 -23.34 -16.83
C SER A 18 6.88 -21.83 -16.55
N PHE A 19 6.76 -20.99 -17.58
CA PHE A 19 6.66 -19.53 -17.40
C PHE A 19 5.27 -19.10 -16.89
N GLU A 20 4.21 -19.81 -17.27
CA GLU A 20 2.84 -19.58 -16.76
C GLU A 20 2.73 -19.82 -15.24
N GLY A 21 3.66 -20.56 -14.64
CA GLY A 21 3.74 -20.71 -13.18
C GLY A 21 4.06 -19.41 -12.43
N ASN A 22 4.63 -18.41 -13.11
CA ASN A 22 4.94 -17.10 -12.53
C ASN A 22 3.92 -16.06 -12.99
N LEU A 23 3.10 -15.59 -12.05
CA LEU A 23 1.99 -14.67 -12.29
C LEU A 23 2.43 -13.34 -12.93
N ASN A 24 3.71 -12.96 -12.81
CA ASN A 24 4.21 -11.72 -13.40
C ASN A 24 4.32 -11.77 -14.94
N TYR A 25 4.29 -12.94 -15.58
CA TYR A 25 4.17 -13.01 -17.05
C TYR A 25 2.75 -12.79 -17.53
N HIS A 26 1.76 -13.05 -16.68
CA HIS A 26 0.37 -12.90 -17.05
C HIS A 26 0.05 -11.44 -17.29
N SER A 27 -0.75 -11.22 -18.33
CA SER A 27 -1.36 -9.93 -18.52
C SER A 27 -2.14 -9.56 -17.26
N PRO A 28 -2.04 -8.30 -16.77
CA PRO A 28 -3.03 -7.79 -15.84
C PRO A 28 -4.46 -7.87 -16.42
N SER A 29 -4.60 -8.15 -17.72
CA SER A 29 -5.87 -8.55 -18.32
C SER A 29 -5.88 -9.71 -19.33
N ARG A 30 -6.76 -10.70 -19.11
CA ARG A 30 -7.19 -11.75 -20.06
C ARG A 30 -7.81 -11.21 -21.35
N ARG A 31 -8.56 -10.10 -21.32
CA ARG A 31 -9.12 -9.46 -22.54
C ARG A 31 -8.06 -8.78 -23.38
N HIS A 32 -7.05 -8.23 -22.72
CA HIS A 32 -5.91 -7.60 -23.37
C HIS A 32 -4.68 -8.50 -23.19
N LYS A 33 -4.68 -9.67 -23.83
CA LYS A 33 -3.53 -10.60 -23.78
C LYS A 33 -2.21 -9.89 -24.10
N GLY A 34 -2.26 -8.85 -24.93
CA GLY A 34 -1.10 -8.03 -25.30
C GLY A 34 -0.53 -7.11 -24.20
N LEU A 35 -1.11 -7.01 -23.00
CA LEU A 35 -0.46 -6.36 -21.84
C LEU A 35 0.41 -7.33 -21.03
N GLY A 36 0.20 -8.62 -21.25
CA GLY A 36 1.05 -9.67 -20.70
C GLY A 36 2.32 -9.79 -21.49
N ILE A 37 3.30 -10.42 -20.87
CA ILE A 37 4.49 -10.81 -21.60
C ILE A 37 4.10 -11.92 -22.57
N ASP A 38 4.54 -11.81 -23.82
CA ASP A 38 4.36 -12.87 -24.82
C ASP A 38 5.24 -14.08 -24.44
N VAL A 39 4.69 -14.96 -23.60
CA VAL A 39 5.36 -16.15 -23.08
C VAL A 39 5.93 -17.04 -24.20
N PRO A 40 5.19 -17.33 -25.30
CA PRO A 40 5.76 -18.03 -26.45
C PRO A 40 7.02 -17.37 -27.03
N LYS A 41 7.07 -16.03 -27.15
CA LYS A 41 8.29 -15.32 -27.59
C LYS A 41 9.44 -15.47 -26.58
N VAL A 42 9.15 -15.37 -25.27
CA VAL A 42 10.15 -15.56 -24.21
C VAL A 42 10.72 -16.98 -24.23
N ALA A 43 9.85 -17.99 -24.33
CA ALA A 43 10.25 -19.39 -24.41
C ALA A 43 11.11 -19.64 -25.66
N LYS A 44 10.69 -19.14 -26.83
CA LYS A 44 11.48 -19.27 -28.07
C LYS A 44 12.87 -18.65 -27.97
N ARG A 45 12.99 -17.46 -27.34
CA ARG A 45 14.30 -16.81 -27.09
C ARG A 45 15.19 -17.65 -26.19
N SER A 46 14.60 -18.41 -25.27
CA SER A 46 15.31 -19.26 -24.33
C SER A 46 15.82 -20.58 -24.91
N LEU A 47 15.36 -20.96 -26.11
CA LEU A 47 15.74 -22.19 -26.81
C LEU A 47 16.90 -22.00 -27.82
N VAL A 48 17.45 -20.79 -27.92
CA VAL A 48 18.56 -20.51 -28.85
C VAL A 48 19.82 -21.25 -28.38
N LYS A 49 20.59 -21.87 -29.30
CA LYS A 49 21.81 -22.66 -29.03
C LYS A 49 22.89 -22.00 -28.15
N ARG A 50 22.79 -20.70 -27.88
CA ARG A 50 23.71 -19.92 -27.02
C ARG A 50 23.14 -19.57 -25.65
N ALA A 51 21.89 -19.94 -25.37
CA ALA A 51 21.33 -19.80 -24.03
C ALA A 51 22.09 -20.73 -23.09
N THR A 52 22.76 -20.16 -22.10
CA THR A 52 23.55 -20.88 -21.11
C THR A 52 22.87 -20.67 -19.76
N PRO A 53 22.52 -21.73 -19.01
CA PRO A 53 21.98 -21.56 -17.67
C PRO A 53 22.88 -20.66 -16.82
N TRP A 54 22.28 -19.82 -16.00
CA TRP A 54 23.04 -19.05 -15.02
C TRP A 54 23.73 -20.00 -14.04
N ASP A 55 24.98 -19.70 -13.72
CA ASP A 55 25.64 -20.33 -12.58
C ASP A 55 24.88 -19.88 -11.31
N PRO A 56 24.34 -20.82 -10.50
CA PRO A 56 23.62 -20.47 -9.28
C PRO A 56 24.42 -19.58 -8.32
N THR A 57 25.76 -19.64 -8.33
CA THR A 57 26.63 -18.79 -7.49
C THR A 57 26.63 -17.32 -7.89
N GLN A 58 26.17 -17.00 -9.12
CA GLN A 58 26.04 -15.62 -9.61
C GLN A 58 24.70 -15.00 -9.23
N LEU A 59 23.72 -15.80 -8.80
CA LEU A 59 22.36 -15.36 -8.55
C LEU A 59 22.15 -14.99 -7.08
N ASN A 60 21.47 -13.88 -6.82
CA ASN A 60 21.18 -13.43 -5.46
C ASN A 60 19.71 -13.05 -5.28
N PHE A 61 19.13 -13.41 -4.13
CA PHE A 61 17.82 -12.94 -3.69
C PHE A 61 17.89 -11.49 -3.20
N THR A 62 18.15 -10.59 -4.14
CA THR A 62 18.58 -9.19 -3.94
C THR A 62 17.66 -8.38 -3.02
N HIS A 63 16.36 -8.65 -3.03
CA HIS A 63 15.34 -7.86 -2.31
C HIS A 63 14.54 -8.71 -1.30
N GLY A 64 15.12 -9.82 -0.85
CA GLY A 64 14.49 -10.73 0.11
C GLY A 64 13.24 -11.41 -0.47
N VAL A 65 12.27 -11.65 0.41
CA VAL A 65 11.00 -12.30 0.08
C VAL A 65 9.82 -11.45 0.57
N ALA A 66 8.63 -11.70 0.05
CA ALA A 66 7.40 -11.09 0.51
C ALA A 66 6.21 -12.04 0.39
N SER A 67 5.17 -11.80 1.19
CA SER A 67 3.88 -12.48 1.04
C SER A 67 2.73 -11.48 1.14
N GLY A 68 1.59 -11.79 0.55
CA GLY A 68 0.48 -10.84 0.53
C GLY A 68 -0.82 -11.35 -0.06
N ASP A 69 -1.83 -10.50 0.06
CA ASP A 69 -3.23 -10.81 -0.21
C ASP A 69 -3.63 -12.17 0.39
N PRO A 70 -3.58 -12.36 1.70
CA PRO A 70 -3.93 -13.67 2.27
C PRO A 70 -5.41 -13.98 2.02
N TYR A 71 -5.67 -15.14 1.41
CA TYR A 71 -6.98 -15.80 1.39
C TYR A 71 -6.93 -17.02 2.30
N SER A 72 -8.08 -17.65 2.52
CA SER A 72 -8.21 -18.72 3.50
C SER A 72 -7.40 -19.95 3.15
N ARG A 73 -7.25 -20.22 1.86
CA ARG A 73 -6.54 -21.39 1.35
C ARG A 73 -5.41 -21.06 0.39
N SER A 74 -5.08 -19.78 0.24
CA SER A 74 -3.97 -19.36 -0.61
C SER A 74 -3.34 -18.05 -0.18
N VAL A 75 -2.08 -17.85 -0.55
CA VAL A 75 -1.36 -16.60 -0.35
C VAL A 75 -0.41 -16.35 -1.51
N ILE A 76 -0.18 -15.08 -1.87
CA ILE A 76 0.87 -14.74 -2.83
C ILE A 76 2.22 -14.83 -2.15
N LEU A 77 3.16 -15.53 -2.78
CA LEU A 77 4.57 -15.49 -2.41
C LEU A 77 5.34 -14.76 -3.50
N TRP A 78 6.28 -13.91 -3.08
CA TRP A 78 7.07 -13.07 -3.97
C TRP A 78 8.55 -13.07 -3.61
N THR A 79 9.41 -12.98 -4.62
CA THR A 79 10.85 -12.68 -4.45
C THR A 79 11.43 -12.07 -5.74
N ARG A 80 12.70 -11.61 -5.69
CA ARG A 80 13.48 -11.23 -6.88
C ARG A 80 14.85 -11.91 -6.84
N ILE A 81 15.15 -12.70 -7.86
CA ILE A 81 16.40 -13.47 -7.98
C ILE A 81 17.17 -13.00 -9.22
N ALA A 82 18.27 -12.28 -9.04
CA ALA A 82 18.95 -11.61 -10.14
C ALA A 82 20.47 -11.83 -10.09
N PRO A 83 21.16 -11.79 -11.26
CA PRO A 83 22.62 -11.85 -11.32
C PRO A 83 23.30 -10.56 -10.83
N SER A 84 22.53 -9.47 -10.67
CA SER A 84 23.00 -8.20 -10.13
C SER A 84 21.87 -7.45 -9.39
N SER A 85 22.25 -6.49 -8.55
CA SER A 85 21.32 -5.52 -7.94
C SER A 85 20.80 -4.50 -8.96
N GLU A 86 21.50 -4.33 -10.08
CA GLU A 86 21.09 -3.42 -11.16
C GLU A 86 19.79 -3.89 -11.82
N HIS A 87 18.93 -2.93 -12.13
CA HIS A 87 17.76 -3.15 -12.97
C HIS A 87 18.20 -3.05 -14.44
N ASN A 88 17.45 -3.64 -15.37
CA ASN A 88 17.87 -3.67 -16.78
C ASN A 88 17.94 -2.25 -17.40
N ARG A 89 19.16 -1.73 -17.58
CA ARG A 89 19.50 -0.36 -18.04
C ARG A 89 19.33 -0.13 -19.55
N SER A 90 18.21 -0.50 -20.18
CA SER A 90 18.05 -0.16 -21.60
C SER A 90 17.99 1.37 -21.79
N ASN A 91 19.10 2.01 -22.12
CA ASN A 91 19.26 3.47 -22.30
C ASN A 91 18.71 4.00 -23.64
N VAL A 92 17.66 3.40 -24.20
CA VAL A 92 17.10 3.85 -25.49
C VAL A 92 15.95 4.81 -25.23
N THR A 93 16.16 6.09 -25.54
CA THR A 93 15.09 7.10 -25.57
C THR A 93 14.07 6.72 -26.64
N VAL A 94 12.78 6.80 -26.28
CA VAL A 94 11.69 6.60 -27.24
C VAL A 94 11.71 7.76 -28.25
N SER A 95 11.84 7.46 -29.54
CA SER A 95 11.43 8.36 -30.62
C SER A 95 10.37 7.66 -31.47
N GLY A 96 9.36 8.44 -31.90
CA GLY A 96 8.25 8.02 -32.75
C GLY A 96 6.98 7.56 -32.02
N ASN A 97 5.91 7.33 -32.80
CA ASN A 97 4.65 6.78 -32.29
C ASN A 97 4.85 5.31 -31.92
N VAL A 98 4.88 5.03 -30.62
CA VAL A 98 4.93 3.66 -30.09
C VAL A 98 3.51 3.26 -29.69
N ALA A 99 3.07 2.06 -30.08
CA ALA A 99 1.80 1.53 -29.62
C ALA A 99 1.76 1.52 -28.08
N PHE A 100 0.59 1.78 -27.50
CA PHE A 100 0.39 1.91 -26.04
C PHE A 100 0.91 0.71 -25.21
N TYR A 101 1.30 -0.40 -25.83
CA TYR A 101 1.85 -1.60 -25.20
C TYR A 101 2.88 -2.31 -26.08
N ASN A 102 4.10 -1.77 -26.14
CA ASN A 102 5.19 -2.43 -26.84
C ASN A 102 6.04 -3.29 -25.87
N HIS A 103 5.97 -4.62 -26.04
CA HIS A 103 6.80 -5.61 -25.35
C HIS A 103 8.05 -6.01 -26.16
N ASP A 104 8.33 -5.36 -27.29
CA ASP A 104 9.51 -5.62 -28.12
C ASP A 104 10.78 -5.27 -27.33
N THR A 105 11.37 -6.34 -26.82
CA THR A 105 12.50 -6.33 -25.91
C THR A 105 13.75 -5.70 -26.53
N GLU A 106 13.91 -5.66 -27.85
CA GLU A 106 15.13 -5.12 -28.44
C GLU A 106 15.29 -3.60 -28.28
N LYS A 107 14.22 -2.84 -28.01
CA LYS A 107 14.30 -1.38 -27.81
C LYS A 107 14.29 -0.94 -26.34
N TYR A 108 13.76 -1.74 -25.39
CA TYR A 108 13.51 -1.26 -24.00
C TYR A 108 13.99 -2.18 -22.86
N ILE A 109 14.31 -3.44 -23.14
CA ILE A 109 14.83 -4.39 -22.14
C ILE A 109 15.68 -5.38 -22.92
N LYS A 110 17.02 -5.26 -22.93
CA LYS A 110 17.86 -6.31 -23.56
C LYS A 110 17.61 -7.61 -22.82
N ALA A 111 16.69 -8.41 -23.35
CA ALA A 111 16.11 -9.50 -22.60
C ALA A 111 17.11 -10.66 -22.59
N SER A 112 17.43 -11.14 -21.39
CA SER A 112 18.27 -12.32 -21.23
C SER A 112 17.61 -13.50 -21.96
N PRO A 113 18.35 -14.24 -22.80
CA PRO A 113 17.88 -15.53 -23.31
C PRO A 113 17.98 -16.63 -22.24
N ASN A 114 18.55 -16.34 -21.07
CA ASN A 114 18.79 -17.32 -20.02
C ASN A 114 17.76 -17.11 -18.90
N PRO A 115 16.71 -17.94 -18.82
CA PRO A 115 15.76 -17.89 -17.72
C PRO A 115 16.37 -18.46 -16.44
N ILE A 116 15.88 -17.97 -15.31
CA ILE A 116 16.23 -18.47 -13.97
C ILE A 116 15.06 -19.31 -13.47
N CYS A 117 15.34 -20.56 -13.09
CA CYS A 117 14.37 -21.45 -12.46
C CYS A 117 14.48 -21.32 -10.94
N VAL A 118 13.33 -21.25 -10.27
CA VAL A 118 13.23 -21.22 -8.82
C VAL A 118 12.20 -22.25 -8.35
N ASP A 119 12.60 -23.10 -7.42
CA ASP A 119 11.68 -23.92 -6.63
C ASP A 119 11.13 -23.06 -5.49
N TYR A 120 9.83 -23.14 -5.22
CA TYR A 120 9.23 -22.61 -3.99
C TYR A 120 8.65 -23.75 -3.15
N ARG A 121 8.62 -23.54 -1.85
CA ARG A 121 7.93 -24.42 -0.89
C ARG A 121 7.35 -23.59 0.24
N ILE A 122 6.22 -24.04 0.76
CA ILE A 122 5.56 -23.50 1.94
C ILE A 122 5.20 -24.66 2.88
N GLY A 123 5.45 -24.50 4.17
CA GLY A 123 5.26 -25.54 5.17
C GLY A 123 4.85 -24.98 6.53
N THR A 124 4.38 -25.87 7.40
CA THR A 124 3.84 -25.51 8.73
C THR A 124 4.90 -25.06 9.72
N ASP A 125 6.17 -25.33 9.43
CA ASP A 125 7.33 -25.02 10.26
C ASP A 125 8.53 -24.61 9.41
N SER A 126 9.51 -23.97 10.04
CA SER A 126 10.72 -23.44 9.39
C SER A 126 11.65 -24.52 8.80
N ASN A 127 11.52 -25.77 9.26
CA ASN A 127 12.28 -26.91 8.73
C ASN A 127 11.55 -27.61 7.58
N PHE A 128 10.31 -27.20 7.27
CA PHE A 128 9.45 -27.82 6.27
C PHE A 128 9.19 -29.31 6.54
N THR A 129 8.94 -29.66 7.81
CA THR A 129 8.60 -31.04 8.21
C THR A 129 7.34 -31.53 7.48
N ILE A 130 6.36 -30.63 7.32
CA ILE A 130 5.19 -30.83 6.46
C ILE A 130 5.15 -29.69 5.43
N VAL A 131 5.32 -30.06 4.16
CA VAL A 131 5.18 -29.14 3.02
C VAL A 131 3.71 -29.12 2.60
N ALA A 132 3.08 -27.95 2.69
CA ALA A 132 1.68 -27.74 2.31
C ALA A 132 1.53 -27.52 0.79
N ASP A 133 2.47 -26.80 0.18
CA ASP A 133 2.51 -26.59 -1.27
C ASP A 133 3.96 -26.36 -1.74
N HIS A 134 4.23 -26.70 -2.99
CA HIS A 134 5.53 -26.50 -3.63
C HIS A 134 5.40 -26.49 -5.15
N GLY A 135 6.39 -25.94 -5.83
CA GLY A 135 6.43 -25.97 -7.28
C GLY A 135 7.62 -25.23 -7.84
N GLN A 136 7.60 -25.05 -9.16
CA GLN A 136 8.64 -24.34 -9.89
C GLN A 136 8.07 -23.11 -10.58
N ALA A 137 8.87 -22.05 -10.63
CA ALA A 137 8.57 -20.84 -11.36
C ALA A 137 9.83 -20.37 -12.10
N TYR A 138 9.64 -19.85 -13.30
CA TYR A 138 10.71 -19.28 -14.10
C TYR A 138 10.64 -17.76 -14.05
N THR A 139 11.77 -17.09 -14.18
CA THR A 139 11.85 -15.64 -14.32
C THR A 139 12.95 -15.19 -15.26
N THR A 140 12.81 -13.99 -15.80
CA THR A 140 13.72 -13.35 -16.76
C THR A 140 13.72 -11.85 -16.53
N SER A 141 14.62 -11.15 -17.22
CA SER A 141 14.68 -9.68 -17.22
C SER A 141 13.41 -9.00 -17.74
N ASP A 142 12.53 -9.70 -18.49
CA ASP A 142 11.27 -9.13 -19.02
C ASP A 142 10.35 -8.63 -17.89
N ILE A 143 10.41 -9.27 -16.73
CA ILE A 143 9.66 -8.95 -15.51
C ILE A 143 10.60 -8.57 -14.35
N ASP A 144 11.78 -8.05 -14.70
CA ASP A 144 12.82 -7.63 -13.74
C ASP A 144 13.26 -8.74 -12.76
N PHE A 145 13.25 -9.98 -13.23
CA PHE A 145 13.62 -11.17 -12.47
C PHE A 145 12.79 -11.41 -11.20
N THR A 146 11.59 -10.84 -11.14
CA THR A 146 10.65 -11.08 -10.06
C THR A 146 9.97 -12.44 -10.23
N VAL A 147 9.67 -13.09 -9.12
CA VAL A 147 8.90 -14.34 -9.06
C VAL A 147 7.69 -14.05 -8.21
N LYS A 148 6.49 -14.32 -8.75
CA LYS A 148 5.24 -14.24 -8.02
C LYS A 148 4.43 -15.49 -8.26
N ILE A 149 4.07 -16.18 -7.20
CA ILE A 149 3.26 -17.40 -7.26
C ILE A 149 2.09 -17.29 -6.27
N GLU A 150 1.01 -18.02 -6.54
CA GLU A 150 -0.07 -18.22 -5.57
C GLU A 150 0.09 -19.62 -4.98
N ALA A 151 0.56 -19.70 -3.73
CA ALA A 151 0.60 -20.95 -2.99
C ALA A 151 -0.82 -21.31 -2.54
N ARG A 152 -1.24 -22.55 -2.76
CA ARG A 152 -2.63 -23.03 -2.56
C ARG A 152 -2.69 -24.16 -1.52
N ASN A 153 -3.88 -24.73 -1.35
CA ASN A 153 -4.12 -25.88 -0.45
C ASN A 153 -3.72 -25.63 1.01
N LEU A 154 -3.78 -24.38 1.43
CA LEU A 154 -3.43 -23.97 2.78
C LEU A 154 -4.64 -24.10 3.73
N THR A 155 -4.37 -24.22 5.02
CA THR A 155 -5.40 -24.21 6.06
C THR A 155 -5.76 -22.77 6.42
N PRO A 156 -7.05 -22.43 6.61
CA PRO A 156 -7.48 -21.11 7.06
C PRO A 156 -6.81 -20.67 8.37
N PHE A 157 -6.63 -19.36 8.50
CA PHE A 157 -6.10 -18.66 9.68
C PHE A 157 -4.85 -19.28 10.31
N THR A 158 -3.95 -19.80 9.47
CA THR A 158 -2.79 -20.59 9.88
C THR A 158 -1.50 -19.90 9.45
N GLN A 159 -0.52 -19.85 10.36
CA GLN A 159 0.82 -19.37 10.07
C GLN A 159 1.62 -20.43 9.29
N TYR A 160 2.35 -19.99 8.27
CA TYR A 160 3.22 -20.82 7.44
C TYR A 160 4.60 -20.18 7.27
N TYR A 161 5.57 -21.00 6.92
CA TYR A 161 6.91 -20.57 6.52
C TYR A 161 7.14 -20.93 5.05
N TYR A 162 7.85 -20.07 4.32
CA TYR A 162 8.11 -20.29 2.90
C TYR A 162 9.53 -19.91 2.50
N GLN A 163 10.04 -20.55 1.46
CA GLN A 163 11.38 -20.31 0.96
C GLN A 163 11.47 -20.62 -0.53
N PHE A 164 12.28 -19.83 -1.23
CA PHE A 164 12.64 -20.04 -2.62
C PHE A 164 14.06 -20.61 -2.73
N ASN A 165 14.31 -21.42 -3.76
CA ASN A 165 15.61 -22.02 -4.04
C ASN A 165 15.89 -21.98 -5.54
N VAL A 166 17.11 -21.62 -5.95
CA VAL A 166 17.49 -21.75 -7.36
C VAL A 166 17.52 -23.24 -7.73
N CYS A 167 16.75 -23.63 -8.74
CA CYS A 167 16.56 -25.03 -9.11
C CYS A 167 17.88 -25.79 -9.27
N GLY A 168 17.96 -26.99 -8.69
CA GLY A 168 19.16 -27.84 -8.76
C GLY A 168 20.38 -27.31 -7.99
N SER A 169 20.20 -26.32 -7.12
CA SER A 169 21.28 -25.76 -6.28
C SER A 169 20.88 -25.69 -4.80
N SER A 170 21.83 -25.30 -3.95
CA SER A 170 21.62 -24.97 -2.53
C SER A 170 21.43 -23.48 -2.26
N ASN A 171 21.37 -22.64 -3.31
CA ASN A 171 21.20 -21.19 -3.18
C ASN A 171 19.74 -20.86 -2.84
N LYS A 172 19.52 -20.45 -1.59
CA LYS A 172 18.19 -20.24 -1.00
C LYS A 172 17.94 -18.78 -0.68
N SER A 173 16.68 -18.37 -0.77
CA SER A 173 16.21 -17.09 -0.26
C SER A 173 16.26 -17.07 1.28
N PRO A 174 16.17 -15.88 1.90
CA PRO A 174 15.73 -15.79 3.29
C PRO A 174 14.43 -16.57 3.51
N LEU A 175 14.27 -17.13 4.72
CA LEU A 175 13.05 -17.79 5.13
C LEU A 175 11.98 -16.73 5.41
N GLY A 176 10.85 -16.79 4.73
CA GLY A 176 9.71 -15.93 4.99
C GLY A 176 8.68 -16.60 5.89
N ARG A 177 7.85 -15.78 6.54
CA ARG A 177 6.68 -16.17 7.32
C ARG A 177 5.44 -15.48 6.76
N THR A 178 4.33 -16.18 6.78
CA THR A 178 3.05 -15.69 6.28
C THR A 178 1.90 -16.26 7.09
N LYS A 179 0.70 -15.72 6.90
CA LYS A 179 -0.52 -16.22 7.54
C LYS A 179 -1.68 -16.15 6.54
N THR A 180 -2.49 -17.21 6.46
CA THR A 180 -3.72 -17.21 5.67
C THR A 180 -4.83 -16.43 6.39
N SER A 181 -5.81 -15.93 5.63
CA SER A 181 -7.02 -15.35 6.26
C SER A 181 -7.86 -16.48 6.89
N PRO A 182 -8.78 -16.19 7.81
CA PRO A 182 -9.88 -17.12 8.10
C PRO A 182 -10.75 -17.35 6.85
N ASP A 183 -11.52 -18.45 6.86
CA ASP A 183 -12.62 -18.65 5.90
C ASP A 183 -13.75 -17.67 6.22
N GLU A 184 -14.57 -17.32 5.23
CA GLU A 184 -15.55 -16.23 5.38
C GLU A 184 -16.61 -16.47 6.46
N ASN A 185 -16.85 -17.70 6.92
CA ASN A 185 -17.85 -17.98 7.95
C ASN A 185 -17.25 -18.40 9.29
N ASP A 186 -15.92 -18.29 9.44
CA ASP A 186 -15.25 -18.64 10.69
C ASP A 186 -15.59 -17.64 11.80
N GLU A 187 -15.77 -18.18 13.01
CA GLU A 187 -15.84 -17.39 14.24
C GLU A 187 -14.42 -17.06 14.72
N VAL A 188 -14.03 -15.79 14.60
CA VAL A 188 -12.67 -15.33 14.91
C VAL A 188 -12.73 -14.38 16.11
N SER A 189 -11.99 -14.72 17.17
CA SER A 189 -12.02 -13.95 18.42
C SER A 189 -11.25 -12.64 18.34
N LYS A 190 -10.16 -12.60 17.57
CA LYS A 190 -9.34 -11.40 17.43
C LYS A 190 -8.47 -11.44 16.16
N ILE A 191 -8.35 -10.30 15.50
CA ILE A 191 -7.34 -10.05 14.46
C ILE A 191 -6.65 -8.71 14.73
N GLY A 192 -5.33 -8.66 14.62
CA GLY A 192 -4.54 -7.43 14.64
C GLY A 192 -4.08 -7.01 13.26
N LEU A 193 -4.16 -5.72 12.94
CA LEU A 193 -3.62 -5.11 11.72
C LEU A 193 -2.60 -4.05 12.09
N ALA A 194 -1.43 -4.01 11.44
CA ALA A 194 -0.57 -2.81 11.46
C ALA A 194 -0.80 -2.02 10.17
N VAL A 195 -1.12 -0.73 10.28
CA VAL A 195 -1.53 0.12 9.16
C VAL A 195 -0.49 1.21 8.89
N PHE A 196 -0.10 1.34 7.63
CA PHE A 196 0.96 2.24 7.17
C PHE A 196 0.54 3.03 5.91
N SER A 197 1.20 4.15 5.66
CA SER A 197 1.19 4.87 4.38
C SER A 197 2.44 5.76 4.25
N CYS A 198 2.65 6.34 3.07
CA CYS A 198 3.54 7.50 2.88
C CYS A 198 5.00 7.26 3.31
N SER A 199 5.69 6.42 2.54
CA SER A 199 7.05 5.95 2.80
C SER A 199 8.11 6.75 2.04
N ASN A 200 8.10 8.08 2.09
CA ASN A 200 9.05 8.90 1.33
C ASN A 200 10.51 8.61 1.68
N TRP A 201 11.23 7.96 0.76
CA TRP A 201 12.60 7.49 0.96
C TRP A 201 13.57 8.61 1.30
N GLN A 202 13.46 9.71 0.59
CA GLN A 202 14.38 10.84 0.69
C GLN A 202 14.18 11.68 1.96
N ASN A 203 13.08 11.49 2.69
CA ASN A 203 12.83 12.21 3.93
C ASN A 203 13.31 11.45 5.18
N GLY A 204 13.38 10.12 5.15
CA GLY A 204 13.78 9.35 6.32
C GLY A 204 13.95 7.85 6.11
N TYR A 205 14.48 7.20 7.14
CA TYR A 205 14.60 5.75 7.26
C TYR A 205 13.27 5.12 7.69
N PHE A 206 12.98 3.91 7.21
CA PHE A 206 11.69 3.24 7.43
C PHE A 206 11.64 2.45 8.75
N ASN A 207 12.09 3.08 9.83
CA ASN A 207 12.23 2.46 11.16
C ASN A 207 10.93 1.78 11.63
N VAL A 208 9.78 2.42 11.36
CA VAL A 208 8.46 1.99 11.85
C VAL A 208 8.01 0.64 11.28
N TYR A 209 8.41 0.29 10.05
CA TYR A 209 8.16 -1.06 9.52
C TYR A 209 8.87 -2.11 10.35
N GLY A 210 10.13 -1.84 10.68
CA GLY A 210 10.93 -2.72 11.51
C GLY A 210 10.41 -2.78 12.94
N ASN A 211 9.94 -1.66 13.50
CA ASN A 211 9.39 -1.61 14.86
C ASN A 211 8.16 -2.51 14.97
N ALA A 212 7.20 -2.36 14.06
CA ALA A 212 6.01 -3.20 14.01
C ALA A 212 6.37 -4.68 13.82
N ALA A 213 7.30 -4.98 12.90
CA ALA A 213 7.72 -6.35 12.62
C ALA A 213 8.40 -7.02 13.82
N ARG A 214 9.24 -6.27 14.55
CA ARG A 214 9.94 -6.76 15.76
C ARG A 214 9.02 -6.93 16.96
N LYS A 215 7.96 -6.12 17.08
CA LYS A 215 6.95 -6.27 18.13
C LYS A 215 6.15 -7.56 17.95
N ASP A 216 5.89 -7.96 16.70
CA ASP A 216 5.20 -9.21 16.35
C ASP A 216 3.84 -9.40 17.05
N ASN A 217 3.06 -8.32 17.18
CA ASN A 217 1.79 -8.30 17.91
C ASN A 217 0.54 -8.42 17.03
N VAL A 218 0.68 -8.36 15.70
CA VAL A 218 -0.44 -8.30 14.74
C VAL A 218 -0.42 -9.49 13.78
N ASP A 219 -1.49 -9.69 13.02
CA ASP A 219 -1.61 -10.79 12.05
C ASP A 219 -1.23 -10.36 10.63
N PHE A 220 -1.61 -9.14 10.23
CA PHE A 220 -1.48 -8.66 8.86
C PHE A 220 -1.00 -7.21 8.80
N PHE A 221 -0.30 -6.87 7.73
CA PHE A 221 0.14 -5.49 7.46
C PHE A 221 -0.73 -4.89 6.36
N VAL A 222 -1.28 -3.71 6.58
CA VAL A 222 -2.09 -2.95 5.61
C VAL A 222 -1.29 -1.72 5.18
N HIS A 223 -1.22 -1.45 3.87
CA HIS A 223 -0.58 -0.26 3.35
C HIS A 223 -1.57 0.53 2.49
N LEU A 224 -1.83 1.78 2.85
CA LEU A 224 -2.89 2.60 2.25
C LEU A 224 -2.46 3.44 1.05
N GLY A 225 -1.17 3.36 0.69
CA GLY A 225 -0.60 3.98 -0.52
C GLY A 225 0.57 4.89 -0.21
N ASP A 226 1.18 5.46 -1.26
CA ASP A 226 2.47 6.14 -1.22
C ASP A 226 3.61 5.22 -0.72
N TYR A 227 3.60 3.99 -1.22
CA TYR A 227 4.66 3.02 -0.98
C TYR A 227 5.97 3.48 -1.61
N ILE A 228 5.90 4.19 -2.73
CA ILE A 228 7.00 4.93 -3.35
C ILE A 228 6.64 6.39 -3.57
N TYR A 229 7.66 7.23 -3.80
CA TYR A 229 7.51 8.56 -4.38
C TYR A 229 8.25 8.62 -5.71
N GLU A 230 7.73 9.42 -6.64
CA GLU A 230 8.17 9.58 -8.03
C GLU A 230 9.24 10.67 -8.20
N SER A 231 9.21 11.68 -7.34
CA SER A 231 10.15 12.82 -7.33
C SER A 231 11.61 12.43 -7.08
N ALA A 232 12.55 13.30 -7.43
CA ALA A 232 13.98 13.12 -7.14
C ALA A 232 14.50 14.12 -6.11
N LYS A 233 15.43 13.67 -5.26
CA LYS A 233 16.08 14.48 -4.23
C LYS A 233 17.46 13.92 -3.87
N GLY A 234 18.39 14.81 -3.57
CA GLY A 234 19.77 14.47 -3.21
C GLY A 234 20.64 14.04 -4.41
N LYS A 235 21.96 13.97 -4.17
CA LYS A 235 22.98 13.56 -5.12
C LYS A 235 23.42 12.12 -4.83
N LEU A 236 23.14 11.21 -5.76
CA LEU A 236 23.47 9.79 -5.62
C LEU A 236 24.98 9.60 -5.38
N GLY A 237 25.34 8.81 -4.38
CA GLY A 237 26.73 8.56 -3.97
C GLY A 237 27.34 9.64 -3.06
N GLN A 238 26.65 10.76 -2.82
CA GLN A 238 27.06 11.80 -1.88
C GLN A 238 26.10 11.90 -0.70
N ASP A 239 24.81 11.99 -1.00
CA ASP A 239 23.76 12.27 -0.03
C ASP A 239 23.13 10.98 0.53
N PRO A 240 22.90 10.88 1.85
CA PRO A 240 22.18 9.75 2.44
C PRO A 240 20.75 9.74 1.92
N ARG A 241 20.24 8.56 1.53
CA ARG A 241 18.87 8.44 1.00
C ARG A 241 18.62 9.29 -0.26
N ALA A 242 19.65 9.59 -1.06
CA ALA A 242 19.44 10.14 -2.40
C ALA A 242 18.58 9.20 -3.25
N THR A 243 17.69 9.75 -4.05
CA THR A 243 16.79 8.97 -4.91
C THR A 243 17.53 8.38 -6.10
N ASN A 244 17.18 7.15 -6.48
CA ASN A 244 17.64 6.48 -7.68
C ASN A 244 16.42 6.02 -8.51
N PRO A 245 16.30 6.39 -9.80
CA PRO A 245 17.15 7.34 -10.54
C PRO A 245 17.13 8.74 -9.93
N SER A 246 18.17 9.54 -10.20
CA SER A 246 18.28 10.94 -9.72
C SER A 246 17.47 11.92 -10.58
N ARG A 247 16.25 11.52 -10.96
CA ARG A 247 15.27 12.28 -11.74
C ARG A 247 13.85 11.82 -11.41
N GLU A 248 12.86 12.60 -11.81
CA GLU A 248 11.46 12.15 -11.76
C GLU A 248 11.27 10.90 -12.62
N ILE A 249 10.57 9.91 -12.09
CA ILE A 249 10.39 8.59 -12.73
C ILE A 249 9.18 8.60 -13.67
N VAL A 250 9.38 8.16 -14.92
CA VAL A 250 8.30 8.12 -15.93
C VAL A 250 8.30 6.85 -16.79
N THR A 251 9.46 6.18 -16.91
CA THR A 251 9.60 4.94 -17.67
C THR A 251 9.48 3.72 -16.76
N LEU A 252 9.17 2.55 -17.35
CA LEU A 252 9.13 1.28 -16.60
C LEU A 252 10.46 0.99 -15.86
N TYR A 253 11.61 1.31 -16.47
CA TYR A 253 12.91 1.20 -15.81
C TYR A 253 12.99 2.09 -14.56
N ASP A 254 12.51 3.33 -14.66
CA ASP A 254 12.57 4.26 -13.54
C ASP A 254 11.72 3.76 -12.36
N TYR A 255 10.49 3.31 -12.61
CA TYR A 255 9.62 2.75 -11.57
C TYR A 255 10.20 1.49 -10.94
N ARG A 256 10.69 0.53 -11.74
CA ARG A 256 11.37 -0.68 -11.21
C ARG A 256 12.58 -0.32 -10.35
N THR A 257 13.39 0.63 -10.80
CA THR A 257 14.58 1.10 -10.07
C THR A 257 14.19 1.78 -8.76
N ARG A 258 13.13 2.60 -8.77
CA ARG A 258 12.65 3.27 -7.56
C ARG A 258 12.07 2.28 -6.55
N ILE A 259 11.22 1.35 -6.99
CA ILE A 259 10.67 0.32 -6.10
C ILE A 259 11.79 -0.57 -5.56
N GLY A 260 12.75 -0.98 -6.39
CA GLY A 260 13.95 -1.71 -5.96
C GLY A 260 14.76 -0.95 -4.92
N GLN A 261 14.98 0.35 -5.11
CA GLN A 261 15.62 1.20 -4.11
C GLN A 261 14.85 1.14 -2.78
N TYR A 262 13.53 1.33 -2.79
CA TYR A 262 12.74 1.30 -1.56
C TYR A 262 12.81 -0.05 -0.87
N ARG A 263 12.65 -1.15 -1.64
CA ARG A 263 12.77 -2.54 -1.20
C ARG A 263 14.18 -2.94 -0.73
N SER A 264 15.19 -2.08 -0.88
CA SER A 264 16.52 -2.31 -0.30
C SER A 264 16.59 -1.98 1.19
N ASP A 265 15.61 -1.24 1.74
CA ASP A 265 15.60 -0.91 3.17
C ASP A 265 15.44 -2.19 4.02
N PRO A 266 16.36 -2.47 4.96
CA PRO A 266 16.30 -3.66 5.80
C PRO A 266 15.06 -3.74 6.68
N ASP A 267 14.52 -2.61 7.17
CA ASP A 267 13.31 -2.62 8.01
C ASP A 267 12.06 -2.94 7.17
N LEU A 268 12.02 -2.46 5.91
CA LEU A 268 10.97 -2.84 4.96
C LEU A 268 11.10 -4.29 4.49
N ARG A 269 12.33 -4.79 4.28
CA ARG A 269 12.56 -6.20 3.94
C ARG A 269 12.14 -7.12 5.07
N LEU A 270 12.47 -6.78 6.32
CA LEU A 270 12.04 -7.53 7.51
C LEU A 270 10.51 -7.62 7.57
N ALA A 271 9.82 -6.48 7.45
CA ALA A 271 8.37 -6.45 7.51
C ALA A 271 7.68 -7.26 6.41
N HIS A 272 8.22 -7.27 5.18
CA HIS A 272 7.71 -8.14 4.10
C HIS A 272 8.08 -9.61 4.28
N GLN A 273 9.22 -9.89 4.88
CA GLN A 273 9.66 -11.26 5.15
C GLN A 273 8.75 -11.94 6.16
N ASP A 274 8.27 -11.20 7.17
CA ASP A 274 7.65 -11.81 8.35
C ASP A 274 6.10 -11.76 8.37
N PHE A 275 5.47 -10.94 7.52
CA PHE A 275 4.02 -10.73 7.50
C PHE A 275 3.42 -10.82 6.10
N ALA A 276 2.14 -11.18 6.03
CA ALA A 276 1.34 -11.03 4.81
C ALA A 276 0.82 -9.59 4.70
N TRP A 277 1.06 -8.97 3.54
CA TRP A 277 0.67 -7.59 3.26
C TRP A 277 -0.64 -7.49 2.46
N ILE A 278 -1.47 -6.50 2.79
CA ILE A 278 -2.69 -6.12 2.06
C ILE A 278 -2.54 -4.65 1.63
N PRO A 279 -1.80 -4.38 0.54
CA PRO A 279 -1.55 -3.01 0.10
C PRO A 279 -2.58 -2.52 -0.92
N THR A 280 -2.79 -1.21 -0.96
CA THR A 280 -3.35 -0.49 -2.12
C THR A 280 -2.40 0.64 -2.50
N TRP A 281 -2.53 1.19 -3.69
CA TRP A 281 -1.81 2.39 -4.09
C TRP A 281 -2.56 3.65 -3.68
N ASP A 282 -1.83 4.76 -3.62
CA ASP A 282 -2.36 6.11 -3.68
C ASP A 282 -1.89 6.78 -5.00
N ASP A 283 -1.54 8.06 -4.98
CA ASP A 283 -1.13 8.81 -6.16
C ASP A 283 0.35 8.62 -6.48
N HIS A 284 1.24 8.67 -5.47
CA HIS A 284 2.69 8.65 -5.69
C HIS A 284 3.27 7.32 -6.19
N GLU A 285 2.51 6.22 -6.16
CA GLU A 285 2.82 5.04 -6.96
C GLU A 285 2.93 5.34 -8.46
N VAL A 286 2.24 6.38 -8.94
CA VAL A 286 2.32 6.90 -10.30
C VAL A 286 2.91 8.32 -10.29
N ALA A 287 2.16 9.31 -9.82
CA ALA A 287 2.56 10.71 -9.70
C ALA A 287 1.55 11.49 -8.86
N ASN A 288 2.01 12.58 -8.24
CA ASN A 288 1.24 13.45 -7.35
C ASN A 288 -0.14 13.87 -7.92
N ASN A 289 -1.16 13.81 -7.08
CA ASN A 289 -2.58 14.09 -7.28
C ASN A 289 -3.17 13.44 -8.54
N GLY A 290 -3.10 12.11 -8.60
CA GLY A 290 -3.62 11.33 -9.71
C GLY A 290 -5.15 11.37 -9.83
N TYR A 291 -5.62 11.52 -11.07
CA TYR A 291 -7.00 11.32 -11.49
C TYR A 291 -7.05 10.50 -12.79
N ARG A 292 -8.24 10.25 -13.34
CA ARG A 292 -8.39 9.40 -14.53
C ARG A 292 -7.50 9.85 -15.69
N ASP A 293 -7.49 11.14 -15.98
CA ASP A 293 -6.91 11.71 -17.20
C ASP A 293 -5.59 12.47 -16.96
N GLY A 294 -5.01 12.43 -15.75
CA GLY A 294 -3.76 13.15 -15.46
C GLY A 294 -3.30 13.15 -14.00
N PHE A 295 -2.32 14.01 -13.73
CA PHE A 295 -1.62 14.25 -12.46
C PHE A 295 -1.25 15.74 -12.37
N SER A 296 -0.91 16.29 -11.18
CA SER A 296 -0.59 17.74 -11.02
C SER A 296 0.41 18.24 -12.07
N ASN A 297 1.51 17.51 -12.22
CA ASN A 297 2.59 17.90 -13.10
C ASN A 297 2.49 17.31 -14.51
N MET A 298 1.46 16.49 -14.82
CA MET A 298 1.28 15.80 -16.10
C MET A 298 -0.21 15.61 -16.42
N ASN A 299 -0.81 16.59 -17.09
CA ASN A 299 -2.27 16.78 -17.18
C ASN A 299 -2.80 16.69 -18.63
N ASN A 300 -2.22 15.81 -19.44
CA ASN A 300 -2.64 15.50 -20.82
C ASN A 300 -2.69 16.71 -21.79
N THR A 301 -1.87 17.73 -21.55
CA THR A 301 -1.66 18.87 -22.45
C THR A 301 -0.45 18.62 -23.36
N GLU A 302 -0.40 19.28 -24.53
CA GLU A 302 0.78 19.26 -25.42
C GLU A 302 2.05 19.68 -24.66
N GLN A 303 1.95 20.73 -23.84
CA GLN A 303 3.06 21.19 -23.01
C GLN A 303 3.57 20.11 -22.06
N SER A 304 2.67 19.40 -21.37
CA SER A 304 3.07 18.30 -20.48
C SER A 304 3.72 17.16 -21.26
N PHE A 305 3.18 16.80 -22.44
CA PHE A 305 3.75 15.75 -23.30
C PHE A 305 5.18 16.10 -23.74
N LEU A 306 5.42 17.33 -24.17
CA LEU A 306 6.76 17.82 -24.53
C LEU A 306 7.71 17.84 -23.31
N LYS A 307 7.23 18.29 -22.14
CA LYS A 307 8.01 18.34 -20.88
C LYS A 307 8.53 16.97 -20.48
N TYR A 308 7.74 15.90 -20.65
CA TYR A 308 8.16 14.52 -20.33
C TYR A 308 8.73 13.76 -21.52
N GLY A 309 9.25 14.46 -22.53
CA GLY A 309 9.98 13.83 -23.63
C GLY A 309 9.11 12.90 -24.49
N GLY A 310 7.83 13.22 -24.65
CA GLY A 310 6.88 12.44 -25.44
C GLY A 310 6.29 11.22 -24.73
N VAL A 311 6.39 11.15 -23.41
CA VAL A 311 5.65 10.17 -22.60
C VAL A 311 4.24 10.73 -22.36
N SER A 312 3.19 9.95 -22.67
CA SER A 312 1.80 10.30 -22.36
C SER A 312 1.39 9.90 -20.94
N VAL A 313 0.30 10.48 -20.43
CA VAL A 313 -0.29 10.15 -19.10
C VAL A 313 -0.52 8.64 -18.99
N ASP A 314 -1.18 8.04 -19.97
CA ASP A 314 -1.45 6.61 -19.97
C ASP A 314 -0.17 5.78 -20.00
N SER A 315 0.83 6.20 -20.79
CA SER A 315 2.11 5.48 -20.85
C SER A 315 2.81 5.46 -19.49
N ARG A 316 2.82 6.60 -18.78
CA ARG A 316 3.37 6.69 -17.42
C ARG A 316 2.58 5.83 -16.43
N LYS A 317 1.24 5.94 -16.44
CA LYS A 317 0.33 5.15 -15.59
C LYS A 317 0.55 3.65 -15.80
N MET A 318 0.67 3.20 -17.05
CA MET A 318 0.92 1.79 -17.36
C MET A 318 2.31 1.30 -16.96
N ASN A 319 3.35 2.15 -17.08
CA ASN A 319 4.68 1.82 -16.57
C ASN A 319 4.68 1.63 -15.04
N ALA A 320 4.00 2.52 -14.32
CA ALA A 320 3.85 2.47 -12.88
C ALA A 320 3.07 1.24 -12.42
N VAL A 321 1.88 1.02 -12.97
CA VAL A 321 1.00 -0.12 -12.64
C VAL A 321 1.71 -1.44 -12.90
N ARG A 322 2.41 -1.57 -14.04
CA ARG A 322 3.20 -2.78 -14.33
C ARG A 322 4.29 -3.00 -13.30
N ALA A 323 5.08 -1.98 -12.98
CA ALA A 323 6.15 -2.10 -11.99
C ALA A 323 5.58 -2.47 -10.60
N TYR A 324 4.46 -1.86 -10.20
CA TYR A 324 3.78 -2.15 -8.94
C TYR A 324 3.30 -3.60 -8.89
N PHE A 325 2.63 -4.10 -9.94
CA PHE A 325 2.25 -5.50 -10.01
C PHE A 325 3.46 -6.44 -10.04
N GLU A 326 4.56 -6.11 -10.71
CA GLU A 326 5.74 -6.98 -10.70
C GLU A 326 6.37 -7.11 -9.31
N TRP A 327 6.35 -6.04 -8.52
CA TRP A 327 7.11 -5.92 -7.27
C TRP A 327 6.31 -6.11 -5.97
N MET A 328 4.99 -5.95 -6.02
CA MET A 328 4.14 -6.09 -4.83
C MET A 328 3.50 -7.49 -4.76
N PRO A 329 3.35 -8.07 -3.56
CA PRO A 329 2.77 -9.41 -3.37
C PRO A 329 1.22 -9.39 -3.44
N ILE A 330 0.67 -8.77 -4.49
CA ILE A 330 -0.77 -8.65 -4.73
C ILE A 330 -1.25 -9.55 -5.86
N ARG A 331 -2.53 -9.93 -5.80
CA ARG A 331 -3.27 -10.56 -6.90
C ARG A 331 -3.71 -9.54 -7.93
N GLN A 332 -3.85 -10.01 -9.16
CA GLN A 332 -4.71 -9.36 -10.14
C GLN A 332 -6.16 -9.70 -9.79
N VAL A 333 -6.97 -8.69 -9.45
CA VAL A 333 -8.31 -8.88 -8.89
C VAL A 333 -9.30 -9.37 -9.95
N ASN A 334 -9.34 -8.64 -11.06
CA ASN A 334 -10.14 -9.02 -12.20
C ASN A 334 -9.24 -8.93 -13.43
N MET A 335 -8.99 -10.09 -14.02
CA MET A 335 -8.24 -10.20 -15.26
C MET A 335 -8.96 -9.50 -16.44
N ASP A 336 -10.14 -8.94 -16.28
CA ASP A 336 -10.79 -8.21 -17.36
C ASP A 336 -10.65 -6.68 -17.21
N ASP A 337 -10.03 -6.20 -16.12
CA ASP A 337 -10.06 -4.80 -15.69
C ASP A 337 -8.66 -4.29 -15.28
N ASN A 338 -7.96 -3.64 -16.23
CA ASN A 338 -6.51 -3.41 -16.21
C ASN A 338 -5.98 -2.59 -15.01
N LEU A 339 -6.82 -1.74 -14.43
CA LEU A 339 -6.47 -0.84 -13.32
C LEU A 339 -7.12 -1.28 -12.00
N ARG A 340 -7.82 -2.42 -11.98
CA ARG A 340 -8.55 -2.83 -10.79
C ARG A 340 -7.62 -3.38 -9.71
N ILE A 341 -7.51 -2.63 -8.63
CA ILE A 341 -6.85 -3.06 -7.38
C ILE A 341 -7.81 -3.24 -6.20
N TRP A 342 -8.99 -2.59 -6.21
CA TRP A 342 -9.95 -2.68 -5.11
C TRP A 342 -10.54 -4.08 -5.00
N ARG A 343 -10.61 -4.57 -3.76
CA ARG A 343 -10.95 -5.95 -3.39
C ARG A 343 -11.41 -6.03 -1.94
N ASN A 344 -12.08 -7.12 -1.58
CA ASN A 344 -12.63 -7.34 -0.24
C ASN A 344 -12.04 -8.62 0.36
N PHE A 345 -11.56 -8.55 1.60
CA PHE A 345 -11.12 -9.71 2.38
C PHE A 345 -12.13 -9.98 3.49
N LYS A 346 -12.83 -11.11 3.39
CA LYS A 346 -13.80 -11.57 4.38
C LYS A 346 -13.08 -12.29 5.50
N MET A 347 -12.71 -11.57 6.55
CA MET A 347 -11.97 -12.07 7.69
C MET A 347 -12.92 -12.75 8.69
N GLY A 348 -13.50 -13.89 8.30
CA GLY A 348 -14.51 -14.58 9.08
C GLY A 348 -15.84 -13.82 9.14
N LYS A 349 -16.59 -14.09 10.20
CA LYS A 349 -17.72 -13.27 10.67
C LYS A 349 -17.26 -12.05 11.46
N LEU A 350 -15.96 -11.89 11.69
CA LEU A 350 -15.44 -10.76 12.45
C LEU A 350 -15.50 -9.46 11.65
N PHE A 351 -14.91 -9.42 10.45
CA PHE A 351 -14.97 -8.21 9.62
C PHE A 351 -14.77 -8.45 8.12
N ASP A 352 -15.23 -7.50 7.32
CA ASP A 352 -14.79 -7.31 5.94
C ASP A 352 -13.74 -6.20 5.90
N LEU A 353 -12.59 -6.45 5.26
CA LEU A 353 -11.63 -5.41 4.88
C LEU A 353 -11.84 -5.05 3.41
N ILE A 354 -12.55 -3.95 3.18
CA ILE A 354 -12.92 -3.45 1.86
C ILE A 354 -11.87 -2.43 1.42
N MET A 355 -10.93 -2.86 0.58
CA MET A 355 -9.85 -2.01 0.07
C MET A 355 -10.32 -1.26 -1.17
N LEU A 356 -10.23 0.08 -1.16
CA LEU A 356 -10.62 0.97 -2.24
C LEU A 356 -9.42 1.45 -3.08
N ASP A 357 -9.71 1.89 -4.30
CA ASP A 357 -8.91 2.81 -5.12
C ASP A 357 -9.65 4.16 -5.23
N THR A 358 -9.06 5.25 -4.74
CA THR A 358 -9.62 6.60 -4.89
C THR A 358 -8.70 7.50 -5.71
N ARG A 359 -7.93 6.95 -6.66
CA ARG A 359 -6.98 7.72 -7.48
C ARG A 359 -7.05 7.39 -8.95
N ASN A 360 -6.62 6.19 -9.32
CA ASN A 360 -6.11 5.95 -10.67
C ASN A 360 -7.16 5.38 -11.62
N TYR A 361 -8.26 4.84 -11.08
CA TYR A 361 -9.29 4.14 -11.85
C TYR A 361 -10.19 5.09 -12.67
N ASP A 362 -11.12 5.79 -12.02
CA ASP A 362 -12.13 6.62 -12.69
C ASP A 362 -12.44 7.90 -11.89
N ARG A 363 -11.45 8.37 -11.12
CA ARG A 363 -11.53 9.59 -10.34
C ARG A 363 -11.72 10.82 -11.25
N SER A 364 -12.71 11.64 -10.93
CA SER A 364 -12.89 12.97 -11.55
C SER A 364 -11.71 13.87 -11.21
N ILE A 365 -11.45 14.91 -12.02
CA ILE A 365 -10.33 15.84 -11.79
C ILE A 365 -10.22 16.33 -10.34
N THR A 366 -8.99 16.33 -9.82
CA THR A 366 -8.61 16.81 -8.49
C THR A 366 -7.84 18.14 -8.58
N THR A 367 -7.36 18.66 -7.46
CA THR A 367 -6.43 19.80 -7.46
C THR A 367 -5.12 19.45 -8.16
N LEU A 368 -4.68 20.36 -9.02
CA LEU A 368 -3.43 20.35 -9.77
C LEU A 368 -2.54 21.52 -9.35
N ASP A 369 -2.70 22.01 -8.12
CA ASP A 369 -2.04 23.19 -7.52
C ASP A 369 -2.52 24.57 -8.00
N TRP A 370 -3.25 24.65 -9.12
CA TRP A 370 -3.69 25.93 -9.72
C TRP A 370 -5.21 26.04 -9.94
N ASN A 371 -5.98 24.99 -9.66
CA ASN A 371 -7.43 24.91 -9.95
C ASN A 371 -8.29 24.70 -8.70
N ASP A 372 -7.81 25.01 -7.50
CA ASP A 372 -8.55 24.78 -6.25
C ASP A 372 -9.94 25.41 -6.26
N ASP A 373 -10.07 26.67 -6.71
CA ASP A 373 -11.36 27.36 -6.81
C ASP A 373 -12.35 26.61 -7.73
N TYR A 374 -11.85 26.05 -8.83
CA TYR A 374 -12.65 25.22 -9.74
C TYR A 374 -13.05 23.89 -9.10
N ILE A 375 -12.20 23.31 -8.23
CA ILE A 375 -12.59 22.13 -7.46
C ILE A 375 -13.63 22.50 -6.41
N GLU A 376 -13.51 23.65 -5.74
CA GLU A 376 -14.50 24.12 -4.78
C GLU A 376 -15.89 24.27 -5.41
N ASP A 377 -15.99 24.89 -6.59
CA ASP A 377 -17.25 25.11 -7.31
C ASP A 377 -17.98 23.79 -7.68
N LEU A 378 -17.20 22.74 -7.96
CA LEU A 378 -17.73 21.48 -8.48
C LEU A 378 -17.94 20.41 -7.39
N LYS A 379 -17.51 20.62 -6.15
CA LYS A 379 -17.44 19.54 -5.12
C LYS A 379 -18.80 18.91 -4.80
N ASP A 380 -19.87 19.68 -5.02
CA ASP A 380 -21.26 19.30 -4.78
C ASP A 380 -21.99 18.83 -6.07
N ASP A 381 -21.31 18.82 -7.23
CA ASP A 381 -21.89 18.31 -8.48
C ASP A 381 -22.23 16.82 -8.35
N ALA A 382 -23.48 16.45 -8.64
CA ALA A 382 -23.98 15.09 -8.50
C ALA A 382 -23.18 14.04 -9.28
N SER A 383 -22.55 14.44 -10.39
CA SER A 383 -21.72 13.57 -11.24
C SER A 383 -20.30 13.38 -10.73
N ARG A 384 -19.82 14.20 -9.77
CA ARG A 384 -18.48 14.03 -9.21
C ARG A 384 -18.31 12.69 -8.52
N SER A 385 -17.18 12.05 -8.78
CA SER A 385 -16.85 10.74 -8.22
C SER A 385 -15.33 10.57 -8.00
N LEU A 386 -14.97 9.97 -6.87
CA LEU A 386 -13.61 9.50 -6.56
C LEU A 386 -13.32 8.11 -7.15
N MET A 387 -14.35 7.26 -7.22
CA MET A 387 -14.21 5.83 -7.50
C MET A 387 -14.74 5.44 -8.89
N GLY A 388 -15.59 6.28 -9.48
CA GLY A 388 -16.41 5.93 -10.64
C GLY A 388 -17.55 4.98 -10.29
N SER A 389 -18.52 4.89 -11.21
CA SER A 389 -19.78 4.17 -10.97
C SER A 389 -19.58 2.67 -10.70
N LEU A 390 -18.60 2.02 -11.32
CA LEU A 390 -18.37 0.58 -11.17
C LEU A 390 -17.92 0.23 -9.75
N GLN A 391 -16.95 0.97 -9.22
CA GLN A 391 -16.43 0.75 -7.89
C GLN A 391 -17.38 1.28 -6.81
N GLU A 392 -18.06 2.42 -7.02
CA GLU A 392 -19.11 2.90 -6.10
C GLU A 392 -20.19 1.84 -5.89
N ASN A 393 -20.76 1.32 -6.98
CA ASN A 393 -21.78 0.28 -6.90
C ASN A 393 -21.24 -1.00 -6.26
N TRP A 394 -20.01 -1.40 -6.60
CA TRP A 394 -19.38 -2.56 -5.97
C TRP A 394 -19.19 -2.35 -4.45
N PHE A 395 -18.76 -1.16 -4.04
CA PHE A 395 -18.49 -0.80 -2.65
C PHE A 395 -19.76 -0.84 -1.80
N TYR A 396 -20.83 -0.15 -2.24
CA TYR A 396 -22.12 -0.17 -1.55
C TYR A 396 -22.67 -1.60 -1.45
N ASN A 397 -22.54 -2.40 -2.52
CA ASN A 397 -22.90 -3.81 -2.47
C ASN A 397 -22.05 -4.63 -1.48
N GLN A 398 -20.75 -4.33 -1.30
CA GLN A 398 -19.93 -5.00 -0.28
C GLN A 398 -20.40 -4.63 1.13
N LEU A 399 -20.72 -3.36 1.38
CA LEU A 399 -21.24 -2.91 2.68
C LEU A 399 -22.54 -3.62 3.03
N SER A 400 -23.51 -3.64 2.11
CA SER A 400 -24.80 -4.35 2.33
C SER A 400 -24.57 -5.85 2.54
N LYS A 401 -23.80 -6.51 1.67
CA LYS A 401 -23.54 -7.96 1.77
C LYS A 401 -22.79 -8.34 3.04
N SER A 402 -21.85 -7.51 3.49
CA SER A 402 -21.14 -7.70 4.76
C SER A 402 -22.12 -7.66 5.93
N HIS A 403 -22.99 -6.64 5.93
CA HIS A 403 -24.02 -6.48 6.96
C HIS A 403 -25.03 -7.64 6.95
N GLU A 404 -25.56 -8.01 5.78
CA GLU A 404 -26.50 -9.13 5.59
C GLU A 404 -25.89 -10.48 6.00
N ARG A 405 -24.60 -10.68 5.72
CA ARG A 405 -23.85 -11.86 6.15
C ARG A 405 -23.71 -11.92 7.67
N GLY A 406 -23.95 -10.83 8.40
CA GLY A 406 -23.77 -10.76 9.84
C GLY A 406 -22.30 -10.65 10.24
N ALA A 407 -21.46 -10.02 9.41
CA ALA A 407 -20.12 -9.66 9.84
C ALA A 407 -20.18 -8.52 10.88
N THR A 408 -19.40 -8.63 11.97
CA THR A 408 -19.45 -7.64 13.05
C THR A 408 -19.02 -6.26 12.57
N TRP A 409 -17.90 -6.15 11.84
CA TRP A 409 -17.33 -4.88 11.41
C TRP A 409 -17.18 -4.75 9.89
N ARG A 410 -17.29 -3.52 9.39
CA ARG A 410 -16.92 -3.13 8.02
C ARG A 410 -15.75 -2.17 8.11
N ILE A 411 -14.57 -2.62 7.71
CA ILE A 411 -13.35 -1.82 7.73
C ILE A 411 -13.03 -1.41 6.29
N ILE A 412 -12.98 -0.12 6.02
CA ILE A 412 -12.75 0.43 4.67
C ILE A 412 -11.30 0.90 4.61
N GLY A 413 -10.47 0.17 3.87
CA GLY A 413 -9.12 0.62 3.54
C GLY A 413 -9.16 1.60 2.39
N ASN A 414 -8.80 2.85 2.64
CA ASN A 414 -8.87 3.95 1.68
C ASN A 414 -7.65 4.88 1.85
N GLN A 415 -7.37 5.69 0.83
CA GLN A 415 -6.16 6.48 0.72
C GLN A 415 -6.24 7.78 1.54
N ILE A 416 -7.36 8.50 1.42
CA ILE A 416 -7.51 9.92 1.78
C ILE A 416 -8.58 10.17 2.86
N ILE A 417 -8.43 11.22 3.66
CA ILE A 417 -9.38 11.54 4.74
C ILE A 417 -10.83 11.64 4.21
N PHE A 418 -11.73 10.88 4.85
CA PHE A 418 -13.16 10.81 4.53
C PHE A 418 -13.96 11.88 5.27
N SER A 419 -13.69 12.07 6.57
CA SER A 419 -14.42 13.03 7.41
C SER A 419 -14.31 14.45 6.86
N ARG A 420 -15.30 15.28 7.14
CA ARG A 420 -15.28 16.69 6.74
C ARG A 420 -14.25 17.44 7.56
N MET A 421 -13.29 18.09 6.91
CA MET A 421 -12.23 18.83 7.57
C MET A 421 -12.25 20.30 7.14
N ASN A 422 -12.53 21.18 8.09
CA ASN A 422 -12.26 22.61 8.00
C ASN A 422 -10.78 22.87 8.33
N ASN A 423 -10.03 23.26 7.32
CA ASN A 423 -8.59 23.49 7.39
C ASN A 423 -8.20 24.96 7.64
N SER A 424 -9.17 25.91 7.72
CA SER A 424 -8.91 27.35 7.84
C SER A 424 -8.07 27.75 9.04
N ALA A 425 -8.09 26.92 10.10
CA ALA A 425 -7.33 27.15 11.32
C ALA A 425 -5.81 27.08 11.11
N VAL A 426 -5.37 26.32 10.10
CA VAL A 426 -3.96 25.96 9.87
C VAL A 426 -3.47 26.32 8.46
N TYR A 427 -4.40 26.39 7.51
CA TYR A 427 -4.14 26.64 6.10
C TYR A 427 -4.99 27.81 5.59
N SER A 428 -4.57 28.43 4.48
CA SER A 428 -5.30 29.56 3.88
C SER A 428 -6.62 29.14 3.24
N ASN A 429 -6.73 27.88 2.82
CA ASN A 429 -7.96 27.30 2.28
C ASN A 429 -8.62 26.41 3.36
N TRP A 430 -9.94 26.50 3.49
CA TRP A 430 -10.72 25.61 4.35
C TRP A 430 -10.81 24.20 3.77
N LEU A 431 -10.80 24.09 2.44
CA LEU A 431 -11.00 22.87 1.68
C LEU A 431 -9.66 22.21 1.36
N ASN A 432 -9.53 20.91 1.64
CA ASN A 432 -8.55 20.08 0.94
C ASN A 432 -9.23 19.46 -0.29
N ALA A 433 -8.96 20.06 -1.46
CA ALA A 433 -9.55 19.69 -2.74
C ALA A 433 -9.18 18.28 -3.23
N ASP A 434 -8.11 17.69 -2.67
CA ASP A 434 -7.65 16.34 -3.02
C ASP A 434 -8.25 15.23 -2.14
N GLN A 435 -8.91 15.60 -1.04
CA GLN A 435 -9.56 14.66 -0.11
C GLN A 435 -11.04 14.48 -0.44
N TRP A 436 -11.77 13.71 0.38
CA TRP A 436 -13.21 13.50 0.18
C TRP A 436 -14.03 14.80 0.26
N ASP A 437 -13.51 15.86 0.88
CA ASP A 437 -14.16 17.18 0.86
C ASP A 437 -14.24 17.79 -0.56
N GLY A 438 -13.26 17.52 -1.44
CA GLY A 438 -13.30 17.91 -2.87
C GLY A 438 -14.36 17.14 -3.68
N TYR A 439 -14.93 16.09 -3.10
CA TYR A 439 -15.88 15.17 -3.72
C TYR A 439 -17.11 14.96 -2.81
N THR A 440 -17.59 16.05 -2.21
CA THR A 440 -18.70 16.05 -1.24
C THR A 440 -19.93 15.31 -1.75
N ALA A 441 -20.30 15.43 -3.03
CA ALA A 441 -21.39 14.67 -3.62
C ALA A 441 -21.19 13.14 -3.52
N ASN A 442 -19.97 12.63 -3.78
CA ASN A 442 -19.66 11.21 -3.64
C ASN A 442 -19.64 10.78 -2.17
N ARG A 443 -19.10 11.61 -1.27
CA ARG A 443 -19.13 11.36 0.18
C ARG A 443 -20.57 11.23 0.67
N ASN A 444 -21.44 12.15 0.26
CA ASN A 444 -22.85 12.16 0.65
C ASN A 444 -23.58 10.91 0.15
N ARG A 445 -23.29 10.41 -1.07
CA ARG A 445 -23.83 9.11 -1.52
C ARG A 445 -23.40 7.94 -0.64
N THR A 446 -22.14 7.96 -0.17
CA THR A 446 -21.62 6.92 0.75
C THR A 446 -22.32 6.99 2.11
N LEU A 447 -22.38 8.18 2.71
CA LEU A 447 -23.08 8.40 3.98
C LEU A 447 -24.57 8.05 3.85
N HIS A 448 -25.22 8.46 2.77
CA HIS A 448 -26.60 8.10 2.46
C HIS A 448 -26.82 6.60 2.45
N HIS A 449 -25.93 5.84 1.80
CA HIS A 449 -26.01 4.38 1.81
C HIS A 449 -25.89 3.80 3.23
N LEU A 450 -24.94 4.27 4.03
CA LEU A 450 -24.73 3.79 5.40
C LEU A 450 -25.91 4.11 6.32
N TYR A 451 -26.38 5.37 6.34
CA TYR A 451 -27.48 5.82 7.20
C TYR A 451 -28.82 5.18 6.80
N ASN A 452 -29.19 5.20 5.51
CA ASN A 452 -30.50 4.67 5.08
C ASN A 452 -30.63 3.16 5.26
N ASN A 453 -29.54 2.41 5.04
CA ASN A 453 -29.53 0.97 5.25
C ASN A 453 -29.18 0.59 6.69
N LYS A 454 -28.98 1.58 7.58
CA LYS A 454 -28.64 1.40 8.99
C LYS A 454 -27.47 0.42 9.17
N ILE A 455 -26.38 0.66 8.45
CA ILE A 455 -25.18 -0.18 8.46
C ILE A 455 -24.27 0.32 9.61
N PRO A 456 -24.27 -0.31 10.81
CA PRO A 456 -23.41 0.09 11.95
C PRO A 456 -21.92 -0.26 11.75
N ASN A 457 -21.11 -0.21 12.82
CA ASN A 457 -19.79 -0.85 12.95
C ASN A 457 -18.87 -0.61 11.74
N THR A 458 -18.88 0.61 11.24
CA THR A 458 -18.12 1.01 10.06
C THR A 458 -16.90 1.81 10.51
N ALA A 459 -15.72 1.46 10.02
CA ALA A 459 -14.50 2.22 10.26
C ALA A 459 -13.78 2.51 8.94
N PHE A 460 -13.50 3.78 8.67
CA PHE A 460 -12.65 4.19 7.57
C PHE A 460 -11.19 4.24 8.03
N LEU A 461 -10.30 3.72 7.19
CA LEU A 461 -8.86 3.89 7.34
C LEU A 461 -8.37 4.88 6.27
N ALA A 462 -7.40 5.73 6.63
CA ALA A 462 -6.80 6.70 5.71
C ALA A 462 -5.30 6.90 5.96
N GLY A 463 -4.60 7.36 4.92
CA GLY A 463 -3.20 7.78 4.90
C GLY A 463 -3.07 9.22 4.37
N ASP A 464 -2.30 9.39 3.28
CA ASP A 464 -2.12 10.62 2.45
C ASP A 464 -1.62 11.87 3.21
N SER A 465 -2.38 12.35 4.17
CA SER A 465 -2.18 13.61 4.91
C SER A 465 -0.89 13.72 5.73
N HIS A 466 -0.13 12.63 5.86
CA HIS A 466 1.07 12.51 6.67
C HIS A 466 0.90 12.83 8.18
N ALA A 467 -0.33 12.86 8.69
CA ALA A 467 -0.66 13.13 10.08
C ALA A 467 -1.67 12.08 10.59
N ASN A 468 -1.74 11.92 11.91
CA ASN A 468 -2.73 11.08 12.54
C ASN A 468 -4.05 11.85 12.71
N TRP A 469 -5.18 11.18 12.46
CA TRP A 469 -6.52 11.76 12.64
C TRP A 469 -7.46 10.69 13.17
N VAL A 470 -8.28 11.06 14.14
CA VAL A 470 -9.31 10.18 14.70
C VAL A 470 -10.59 10.96 14.84
N SER A 471 -11.63 10.52 14.13
CA SER A 471 -12.92 11.21 14.03
C SER A 471 -14.07 10.24 14.23
N ASP A 472 -15.19 10.75 14.74
CA ASP A 472 -16.47 10.07 14.51
C ASP A 472 -16.92 10.31 13.06
N LEU A 473 -17.56 9.32 12.46
CA LEU A 473 -18.10 9.40 11.10
C LEU A 473 -19.53 9.95 11.13
N VAL A 474 -19.73 11.17 10.61
CA VAL A 474 -20.98 11.91 10.76
C VAL A 474 -21.42 12.54 9.43
N TRP A 475 -22.73 12.49 9.15
CA TRP A 475 -23.32 13.29 8.08
C TRP A 475 -23.92 14.60 8.62
N LEU A 476 -23.06 15.61 8.79
CA LEU A 476 -23.39 16.84 9.50
C LEU A 476 -24.55 17.66 8.91
N ASP A 477 -24.78 17.55 7.60
CA ASP A 477 -25.80 18.32 6.91
C ASP A 477 -27.21 17.68 7.02
N GLU A 478 -27.30 16.41 7.40
CA GLU A 478 -28.57 15.65 7.44
C GLU A 478 -28.89 15.07 8.82
N THR A 479 -27.88 14.80 9.65
CA THR A 479 -28.05 14.13 10.94
C THR A 479 -27.53 15.00 12.10
N PRO A 480 -28.34 15.26 13.15
CA PRO A 480 -27.84 15.89 14.36
C PRO A 480 -26.71 15.06 14.97
N TYR A 481 -25.67 15.72 15.44
CA TYR A 481 -24.54 15.04 16.09
C TYR A 481 -24.12 15.77 17.36
N ASP A 482 -24.03 15.02 18.45
CA ASP A 482 -23.56 15.51 19.73
C ASP A 482 -22.12 15.04 19.97
N GLN A 483 -21.20 15.97 19.82
CA GLN A 483 -19.77 15.80 20.04
C GLN A 483 -19.41 15.30 21.45
N ALA A 484 -20.21 15.63 22.48
CA ALA A 484 -19.93 15.21 23.85
C ALA A 484 -20.20 13.72 24.08
N THR A 485 -21.17 13.16 23.37
CA THR A 485 -21.66 11.79 23.55
C THR A 485 -21.29 10.86 22.40
N GLY A 486 -21.06 11.41 21.20
CA GLY A 486 -20.92 10.66 19.95
C GLY A 486 -22.26 10.36 19.26
N ALA A 487 -23.39 10.74 19.86
CA ALA A 487 -24.71 10.42 19.32
C ALA A 487 -24.91 11.06 17.95
N GLY A 488 -25.41 10.28 16.98
CA GLY A 488 -25.60 10.71 15.59
C GLY A 488 -24.53 10.20 14.61
N ALA A 489 -23.41 9.66 15.11
CA ALA A 489 -22.39 9.04 14.27
C ALA A 489 -22.83 7.65 13.73
N ILE A 490 -22.29 7.27 12.58
CA ILE A 490 -22.53 5.96 11.92
C ILE A 490 -21.28 5.06 11.87
N GLY A 491 -20.19 5.53 12.45
CA GLY A 491 -18.89 4.86 12.42
C GLY A 491 -17.78 5.76 12.94
N VAL A 492 -16.55 5.39 12.61
CA VAL A 492 -15.34 6.17 12.95
C VAL A 492 -14.39 6.24 11.77
N GLU A 493 -13.42 7.15 11.84
CA GLU A 493 -12.27 7.19 10.95
C GLU A 493 -10.98 7.13 11.76
N PHE A 494 -10.07 6.25 11.33
CA PHE A 494 -8.71 6.11 11.83
C PHE A 494 -7.72 6.39 10.71
N ALA A 495 -7.15 7.59 10.69
CA ALA A 495 -6.11 7.96 9.73
C ALA A 495 -4.73 7.92 10.40
N GLY A 496 -3.75 7.36 9.70
CA GLY A 496 -2.38 7.21 10.16
C GLY A 496 -1.44 8.26 9.58
N THR A 497 -0.44 8.67 10.37
CA THR A 497 0.69 9.44 9.87
C THR A 497 1.54 8.64 8.88
N ALA A 498 2.47 9.33 8.24
CA ALA A 498 3.42 8.76 7.31
C ALA A 498 4.51 7.92 7.99
N VAL A 499 4.99 6.91 7.28
CA VAL A 499 6.21 6.16 7.61
C VAL A 499 7.43 7.08 7.66
N SER A 500 7.55 8.02 6.70
CA SER A 500 8.66 8.98 6.67
C SER A 500 8.37 10.30 5.95
N SER A 501 7.25 10.44 5.24
CA SER A 501 6.85 11.69 4.59
C SER A 501 6.60 12.83 5.59
N SER A 502 6.83 14.08 5.20
CA SER A 502 6.74 15.21 6.12
C SER A 502 5.29 15.54 6.46
N GLY A 503 4.91 15.38 7.75
CA GLY A 503 3.59 15.69 8.33
C GLY A 503 3.13 17.13 8.12
N TYR A 504 2.95 17.90 9.19
CA TYR A 504 2.62 19.33 9.07
C TYR A 504 3.73 20.21 8.46
N GLY A 505 4.76 19.61 7.87
CA GLY A 505 5.91 20.26 7.26
C GLY A 505 7.22 19.94 7.98
N ALA A 506 8.32 19.87 7.21
CA ALA A 506 9.65 19.69 7.76
C ALA A 506 10.09 20.91 8.60
N GLY A 507 10.82 20.67 9.68
CA GLY A 507 11.42 21.73 10.51
C GLY A 507 10.51 22.35 11.58
N ARG A 508 9.26 21.88 11.73
CA ARG A 508 8.40 22.29 12.84
C ARG A 508 8.82 21.62 14.15
N SER A 509 8.61 22.31 15.28
CA SER A 509 8.75 21.74 16.63
C SER A 509 7.49 20.96 17.04
N ILE A 510 7.60 20.11 18.06
CA ILE A 510 6.45 19.42 18.68
C ILE A 510 5.40 20.45 19.13
N ALA A 511 5.83 21.55 19.75
CA ALA A 511 4.95 22.61 20.22
C ALA A 511 4.13 23.24 19.07
N ASN A 512 4.79 23.65 17.98
CA ASN A 512 4.08 24.22 16.84
C ASN A 512 3.12 23.24 16.15
N SER A 513 3.47 21.95 16.10
CA SER A 513 2.56 20.93 15.59
C SER A 513 1.36 20.68 16.52
N SER A 514 1.57 20.80 17.83
CA SER A 514 0.50 20.67 18.84
C SER A 514 -0.46 21.85 18.78
N ASP A 515 0.04 23.08 18.60
CA ASP A 515 -0.79 24.28 18.41
C ASP A 515 -1.71 24.15 17.18
N ARG A 516 -1.17 23.62 16.07
CA ARG A 516 -1.94 23.32 14.86
C ARG A 516 -3.01 22.25 15.11
N SER A 517 -2.63 21.20 15.83
CA SER A 517 -3.56 20.12 16.18
C SER A 517 -4.73 20.66 17.01
N ALA A 518 -4.44 21.52 17.99
CA ALA A 518 -5.46 22.15 18.83
C ALA A 518 -6.40 23.06 18.03
N ALA A 519 -5.87 23.79 17.05
CA ALA A 519 -6.67 24.64 16.18
C ALA A 519 -7.61 23.83 15.28
N LEU A 520 -7.13 22.73 14.68
CA LEU A 520 -7.94 21.84 13.85
C LEU A 520 -9.06 21.19 14.64
N VAL A 521 -8.72 20.63 15.80
CA VAL A 521 -9.69 19.94 16.66
C VAL A 521 -10.76 20.91 17.22
N ARG A 522 -10.39 22.17 17.48
CA ARG A 522 -11.35 23.23 17.86
C ARG A 522 -12.36 23.52 16.75
N ASP A 523 -11.90 23.57 15.51
CA ASP A 523 -12.70 24.03 14.36
C ASP A 523 -13.50 22.88 13.71
N ASN A 524 -13.28 21.63 14.14
CA ASN A 524 -13.92 20.43 13.61
C ASN A 524 -14.55 19.61 14.73
N ARG A 525 -15.89 19.60 14.77
CA ARG A 525 -16.67 18.98 15.87
C ARG A 525 -16.59 17.45 15.89
N GLU A 526 -16.39 16.82 14.74
CA GLU A 526 -16.24 15.37 14.60
C GLU A 526 -14.81 14.90 14.85
N LEU A 527 -13.80 15.77 14.71
CA LEU A 527 -12.38 15.46 14.89
C LEU A 527 -12.05 15.38 16.39
N GLN A 528 -11.77 14.17 16.88
CA GLN A 528 -11.55 13.91 18.29
C GLN A 528 -10.08 13.98 18.69
N TRP A 529 -9.18 13.64 17.78
CA TRP A 529 -7.73 13.77 17.97
C TRP A 529 -7.00 13.96 16.64
N THR A 530 -5.93 14.75 16.66
CA THR A 530 -4.97 14.81 15.56
C THR A 530 -3.56 15.07 16.06
N GLU A 531 -2.56 14.55 15.33
CA GLU A 531 -1.14 14.67 15.65
C GLU A 531 -0.32 14.65 14.36
N GLY A 532 0.49 15.70 14.13
CA GLY A 532 1.23 15.87 12.87
C GLY A 532 2.74 15.94 12.99
N TYR A 533 3.34 15.72 14.17
CA TYR A 533 4.79 15.80 14.36
C TYR A 533 5.50 14.46 14.16
N TYR A 534 5.04 13.38 14.79
CA TYR A 534 5.71 12.09 14.71
C TYR A 534 5.38 11.34 13.42
N ARG A 535 6.36 10.59 12.92
CA ARG A 535 6.18 9.60 11.83
C ARG A 535 5.97 8.25 12.45
N GLY A 536 5.18 7.38 11.85
CA GLY A 536 4.54 6.34 12.65
C GLY A 536 3.74 5.32 11.86
N TYR A 537 2.93 4.61 12.63
CA TYR A 537 1.95 3.63 12.21
C TYR A 537 0.93 3.47 13.34
N TYR A 538 -0.13 2.71 13.11
CA TYR A 538 -1.00 2.29 14.19
C TYR A 538 -1.33 0.80 14.08
N GLU A 539 -1.58 0.18 15.23
CA GLU A 539 -2.09 -1.18 15.34
C GLU A 539 -3.59 -1.12 15.62
N LEU A 540 -4.38 -1.78 14.77
CA LEU A 540 -5.83 -1.91 14.93
C LEU A 540 -6.15 -3.34 15.34
N TYR A 541 -6.58 -3.51 16.59
CA TYR A 541 -7.06 -4.78 17.12
C TYR A 541 -8.57 -4.85 17.00
N ILE A 542 -9.06 -5.92 16.37
CA ILE A 542 -10.45 -6.12 16.01
C ILE A 542 -10.94 -7.37 16.74
N SER A 543 -12.03 -7.24 17.49
CA SER A 543 -12.70 -8.33 18.21
C SER A 543 -14.21 -8.22 18.03
N PRO A 544 -15.02 -9.26 18.33
CA PRO A 544 -16.47 -9.15 18.27
C PRO A 544 -17.04 -8.02 19.13
N GLU A 545 -16.36 -7.66 20.22
CA GLU A 545 -16.83 -6.68 21.20
C GLU A 545 -16.36 -5.25 20.90
N GLU A 546 -15.17 -5.09 20.31
CA GLU A 546 -14.55 -3.77 20.13
C GLU A 546 -13.48 -3.70 19.02
N LEU A 547 -13.28 -2.47 18.53
CA LEU A 547 -12.05 -2.03 17.88
C LEU A 547 -11.17 -1.30 18.90
N ASN A 548 -9.87 -1.55 18.86
CA ASN A 548 -8.86 -0.83 19.63
C ASN A 548 -7.72 -0.36 18.71
N ALA A 549 -7.58 0.95 18.52
CA ALA A 549 -6.59 1.57 17.65
C ALA A 549 -5.47 2.21 18.49
N GLN A 550 -4.25 1.69 18.36
CA GLN A 550 -3.07 2.12 19.11
C GLN A 550 -2.06 2.80 18.19
N TYR A 551 -1.81 4.07 18.40
CA TYR A 551 -0.94 4.89 17.57
C TYR A 551 0.49 4.92 18.12
N PHE A 552 1.46 4.72 17.23
CA PHE A 552 2.88 4.69 17.54
C PHE A 552 3.67 5.66 16.67
N GLY A 553 4.70 6.28 17.26
CA GLY A 553 5.59 7.23 16.60
C GLY A 553 7.06 6.84 16.73
N SER A 554 7.83 7.04 15.67
CA SER A 554 9.29 7.03 15.71
C SER A 554 9.78 8.40 16.20
N PRO A 555 10.67 8.46 17.20
CA PRO A 555 11.19 9.72 17.72
C PRO A 555 12.03 10.49 16.69
N SER A 556 12.56 9.78 15.69
CA SER A 556 13.23 10.36 14.52
C SER A 556 13.22 9.39 13.36
N VAL A 557 13.07 9.89 12.14
CA VAL A 557 13.35 9.15 10.90
C VAL A 557 14.62 9.64 10.21
N ALA A 558 15.38 10.56 10.82
CA ALA A 558 16.64 11.10 10.30
C ALA A 558 17.78 10.07 10.34
N SER A 559 17.66 9.04 11.17
CA SER A 559 18.64 7.96 11.32
C SER A 559 17.96 6.62 11.56
N ARG A 560 18.66 5.51 11.30
CA ARG A 560 18.17 4.18 11.64
C ARG A 560 18.10 4.01 13.15
N ASN A 561 16.95 3.57 13.66
CA ASN A 561 16.78 3.26 15.06
C ASN A 561 15.60 2.29 15.30
N PRO A 562 15.55 1.58 16.44
CA PRO A 562 14.50 0.63 16.76
C PRO A 562 13.45 1.19 17.73
N PHE A 563 13.33 2.51 17.86
CA PHE A 563 12.56 3.12 18.95
C PHE A 563 11.13 3.45 18.55
N ASP A 564 10.20 3.15 19.45
CA ASP A 564 8.77 3.38 19.29
C ASP A 564 8.24 4.20 20.47
N ILE A 565 7.40 5.19 20.21
CA ILE A 565 6.71 6.03 21.19
C ILE A 565 5.22 5.70 21.10
N SER A 566 4.56 5.42 22.22
CA SER A 566 3.08 5.35 22.24
C SER A 566 2.52 6.76 22.21
N LEU A 567 1.57 7.02 21.30
CA LEU A 567 1.01 8.36 21.08
C LEU A 567 -0.41 8.50 21.62
N ALA A 568 -1.27 7.52 21.34
CA ALA A 568 -2.67 7.54 21.73
C ALA A 568 -3.31 6.15 21.55
N ASN A 569 -4.40 5.89 22.29
CA ASN A 569 -5.20 4.69 22.17
C ASN A 569 -6.70 5.04 22.15
N PHE A 570 -7.43 4.49 21.19
CA PHE A 570 -8.87 4.72 21.02
C PHE A 570 -9.63 3.41 20.94
N THR A 571 -10.80 3.37 21.56
CA THR A 571 -11.66 2.18 21.58
C THR A 571 -13.03 2.51 20.98
N VAL A 572 -13.61 1.57 20.23
CA VAL A 572 -14.99 1.64 19.72
C VAL A 572 -15.69 0.35 20.11
N LYS A 573 -16.79 0.44 20.86
CA LYS A 573 -17.59 -0.73 21.21
C LYS A 573 -18.49 -1.12 20.04
N ALA A 574 -18.64 -2.42 19.81
CA ALA A 574 -19.56 -2.94 18.81
C ALA A 574 -20.98 -2.42 19.07
N GLY A 575 -21.62 -1.91 18.03
CA GLY A 575 -22.95 -1.29 18.05
C GLY A 575 -22.96 0.19 18.45
N ALA A 576 -21.86 0.75 18.97
CA ALA A 576 -21.83 2.15 19.41
C ALA A 576 -21.74 3.15 18.25
N ASN A 577 -21.05 2.80 17.16
CA ASN A 577 -20.83 3.65 15.97
C ASN A 577 -20.10 4.97 16.24
N HIS A 578 -19.42 5.10 17.39
CA HIS A 578 -18.63 6.26 17.76
C HIS A 578 -17.51 5.84 18.71
N LEU A 579 -16.51 6.71 18.89
CA LEU A 579 -15.45 6.48 19.88
C LEU A 579 -16.03 6.31 21.30
N GLN A 580 -15.49 5.38 22.07
CA GLN A 580 -15.80 5.22 23.48
C GLN A 580 -15.38 6.49 24.23
N ARG A 581 -16.27 6.97 25.10
CA ARG A 581 -16.04 8.19 25.87
C ARG A 581 -16.17 7.95 27.36
N SER A 582 -15.32 8.61 28.15
CA SER A 582 -15.40 8.68 29.61
C SER A 582 -15.36 10.15 30.02
N ASN A 583 -16.40 10.65 30.70
CA ASN A 583 -16.54 12.08 31.02
C ASN A 583 -16.37 13.03 29.82
N GLY A 584 -16.78 12.57 28.63
CA GLY A 584 -16.69 13.34 27.38
C GLY A 584 -15.32 13.34 26.70
N THR A 585 -14.28 12.69 27.24
CA THR A 585 -13.01 12.44 26.51
C THR A 585 -13.01 11.07 25.85
N VAL A 586 -12.35 10.95 24.68
CA VAL A 586 -12.35 9.74 23.82
C VAL A 586 -11.22 8.75 24.10
N VAL A 587 -10.37 9.04 25.08
CA VAL A 587 -9.28 8.15 25.51
C VAL A 587 -9.65 7.40 26.79
N ALA A 588 -9.24 6.15 26.88
CA ALA A 588 -9.53 5.27 28.01
C ALA A 588 -8.28 4.99 28.88
N THR A 589 -8.53 4.82 30.19
CA THR A 589 -7.63 4.43 31.30
C THR A 589 -6.84 5.55 32.01
N ASP A 590 -6.21 6.47 31.30
CA ASP A 590 -5.36 7.53 31.88
C ASP A 590 -5.79 8.97 31.50
N GLY A 591 -6.76 9.09 30.59
CA GLY A 591 -7.45 10.34 30.25
C GLY A 591 -6.61 11.33 29.45
N HIS A 592 -5.50 10.93 28.83
CA HIS A 592 -4.63 11.82 28.07
C HIS A 592 -4.07 11.18 26.78
N VAL A 593 -3.41 12.00 25.97
CA VAL A 593 -2.58 11.57 24.82
C VAL A 593 -1.18 12.16 24.94
N GLU A 594 -0.23 11.54 24.24
CA GLU A 594 1.19 11.82 24.46
C GLU A 594 1.73 12.84 23.46
N SER A 595 0.96 13.12 22.41
CA SER A 595 1.24 14.15 21.43
C SER A 595 -0.04 14.59 20.71
N GLY A 596 0.04 15.73 20.04
CA GLY A 596 -1.09 16.31 19.32
C GLY A 596 -2.10 16.96 20.25
N ALA A 597 -3.37 16.97 19.85
CA ALA A 597 -4.43 17.58 20.64
C ALA A 597 -5.68 16.69 20.66
N LEU A 598 -6.26 16.54 21.84
CA LEU A 598 -7.60 16.00 22.04
C LEU A 598 -8.64 17.12 21.95
N GLN A 599 -9.84 16.75 21.54
CA GLN A 599 -10.97 17.66 21.56
C GLN A 599 -11.45 18.00 22.96
N ARG A 600 -11.34 17.03 23.85
CA ARG A 600 -11.59 17.16 25.29
C ARG A 600 -10.59 16.30 26.02
N GLY A 601 -9.83 16.91 26.93
CA GLY A 601 -8.79 16.22 27.71
C GLY A 601 -7.40 16.81 27.48
N PRO A 602 -6.44 16.52 28.37
CA PRO A 602 -5.08 17.00 28.27
C PRO A 602 -4.23 16.19 27.28
N THR A 603 -3.21 16.85 26.73
CA THR A 603 -2.03 16.20 26.13
C THR A 603 -0.90 16.26 27.15
N ILE A 604 -0.30 15.12 27.51
CA ILE A 604 0.84 15.05 28.44
C ILE A 604 2.05 14.45 27.69
N PRO A 605 2.98 15.29 27.21
CA PRO A 605 4.08 14.82 26.38
C PRO A 605 4.98 13.79 27.06
N THR A 606 5.42 12.79 26.29
CA THR A 606 6.41 11.81 26.71
C THR A 606 7.61 11.78 25.77
N ASN A 607 8.77 11.45 26.33
CA ASN A 607 9.97 11.05 25.59
C ASN A 607 10.38 9.60 25.90
N LEU A 608 9.48 8.86 26.56
CA LEU A 608 9.64 7.46 26.85
C LEU A 608 9.47 6.65 25.56
N THR A 609 10.51 5.89 25.22
CA THR A 609 10.58 5.09 24.00
C THR A 609 10.81 3.63 24.34
N LEU A 610 10.15 2.73 23.61
CA LEU A 610 10.42 1.30 23.60
C LEU A 610 11.47 0.99 22.55
N ASN A 611 12.59 0.37 22.94
CA ASN A 611 13.51 -0.23 21.99
C ASN A 611 12.98 -1.61 21.56
N THR A 612 12.39 -1.67 20.36
CA THR A 612 11.76 -2.90 19.82
C THR A 612 12.74 -4.04 19.55
N LEU A 613 14.05 -3.79 19.48
CA LEU A 613 15.06 -4.86 19.39
C LEU A 613 15.34 -5.54 20.71
N THR A 614 15.16 -4.84 21.83
CA THR A 614 15.58 -5.33 23.17
C THR A 614 14.44 -5.46 24.17
N GLY A 615 13.26 -4.92 23.86
CA GLY A 615 12.11 -4.84 24.77
C GLY A 615 12.29 -3.84 25.93
N LYS A 616 13.37 -3.06 25.94
CA LYS A 616 13.67 -2.13 27.05
C LYS A 616 13.08 -0.74 26.78
N TRP A 617 12.51 -0.16 27.83
CA TRP A 617 12.05 1.22 27.84
C TRP A 617 13.16 2.17 28.28
N ASN A 618 13.29 3.31 27.61
CA ASN A 618 14.23 4.36 27.98
C ASN A 618 13.74 5.74 27.53
N VAL A 619 14.28 6.79 28.15
CA VAL A 619 14.12 8.17 27.68
C VAL A 619 15.12 8.41 26.54
N THR A 620 14.63 8.74 25.35
CA THR A 620 15.50 8.99 24.18
C THR A 620 15.21 10.36 23.60
N GLY A 621 16.27 11.16 23.41
CA GLY A 621 16.21 12.45 22.74
C GLY A 621 16.75 12.37 21.32
N PHE A 622 16.15 13.15 20.41
CA PHE A 622 16.64 13.32 19.04
C PHE A 622 16.61 14.79 18.67
N GLU A 623 17.65 15.24 17.96
CA GLU A 623 17.79 16.63 17.55
C GLU A 623 17.02 16.95 16.27
N LYS A 624 16.77 15.95 15.42
CA LYS A 624 16.21 16.12 14.07
C LYS A 624 15.21 15.01 13.75
N MET A 625 14.07 15.38 13.16
CA MET A 625 13.06 14.41 12.71
C MET A 625 13.40 13.80 11.34
N PHE A 626 13.95 14.57 10.40
CA PHE A 626 14.17 14.15 9.01
C PHE A 626 15.64 14.21 8.58
N VAL A 627 15.96 13.47 7.51
CA VAL A 627 17.25 13.54 6.83
C VAL A 627 17.45 14.95 6.25
N THR A 628 18.66 15.48 6.44
CA THR A 628 19.09 16.76 5.86
C THR A 628 20.25 16.52 4.90
N TYR A 629 20.19 17.13 3.73
CA TYR A 629 21.27 17.15 2.75
C TYR A 629 22.24 18.30 3.04
N ALA A 630 23.49 18.17 2.58
CA ALA A 630 24.52 19.19 2.72
C ALA A 630 24.39 20.30 1.67
#